data_AF-A0A2C9TI33-F1
#
_entry.id   AF-A0A2C9TI33-F1
#
_cell.length_a   1.000
_cell.length_b   1.000
_cell.length_c   1.000
_cell.angle_alpha   90.00
_cell.angle_beta   90.00
_cell.angle_gamma   90.00
#
_symmetry.space_group_name_H-M   'P 1'
#
loop_
_entity.id
_entity.type
_entity.pdbx_description
1 polymer ?
#
loop_
_entity_poly.entity_id
_entity_poly.type
_entity_poly.pdbx_seq_one_letter_code
_entity_poly.pdbx_strand_id
1 'polypeptide(L)' 'MLTLYGPQGVGKSALLKKLGGAWFSDSLVSVTGKEAYEALQGVWLMEMAELAATRKAEVEAIKHFISKQV' A
#
# COMPACT_ATOMS: atom_id res chain seq x y z
N MET A 1 2.61 0.99 -8.84
CA MET A 1 3.11 0.27 -7.65
C MET A 1 4.62 0.46 -7.59
N LEU A 2 5.14 0.97 -6.48
CA LEU A 2 6.58 1.14 -6.22
C LEU A 2 7.00 0.13 -5.14
N THR A 3 8.14 -0.53 -5.32
CA THR A 3 8.67 -1.49 -4.35
C THR A 3 10.04 -1.05 -3.86
N LEU A 4 10.18 -0.81 -2.54
CA LEU A 4 11.45 -0.46 -1.90
C LEU A 4 12.07 -1.68 -1.21
N TYR A 5 13.26 -2.11 -1.62
CA TYR A 5 13.97 -3.25 -1.04
C TYR A 5 15.16 -2.80 -0.17
N GLY A 6 15.48 -3.60 0.85
CA GLY A 6 16.59 -3.33 1.76
C GLY A 6 16.37 -3.91 3.17
N PRO A 7 17.39 -3.85 4.05
CA PRO A 7 17.30 -4.35 5.42
C PRO A 7 16.13 -3.73 6.22
N GLN A 8 15.65 -4.44 7.24
CA GLN A 8 14.72 -3.85 8.20
C GLN A 8 15.40 -2.70 8.95
N GLY A 9 14.64 -1.67 9.32
CA GLY A 9 15.17 -0.51 10.03
C GLY A 9 15.92 0.51 9.15
N VAL A 10 16.10 0.29 7.85
CA VAL A 10 16.77 1.25 6.94
C VAL A 10 15.93 2.51 6.64
N GLY A 11 14.76 2.65 7.25
CA GLY A 11 13.93 3.85 7.16
C GLY A 11 13.02 3.94 5.92
N LYS A 12 12.74 2.83 5.22
CA LYS A 12 11.85 2.81 4.04
C LYS A 12 10.48 3.45 4.29
N SER A 13 9.77 3.00 5.32
CA SER A 13 8.47 3.54 5.71
C SER A 13 8.60 5.00 6.19
N ALA A 14 9.66 5.31 6.94
CA ALA A 14 9.93 6.67 7.42
C ALA A 14 10.17 7.66 6.27
N LEU A 15 10.80 7.24 5.18
CA LEU A 15 10.99 8.04 3.97
C LEU A 15 9.63 8.38 3.34
N LEU A 16 8.79 7.38 3.09
CA LEU A 16 7.47 7.58 2.47
C LEU A 16 6.57 8.45 3.35
N LYS A 17 6.60 8.23 4.68
CA LYS A 17 5.86 9.05 5.65
C LYS A 17 6.28 10.51 5.60
N LYS A 18 7.59 10.80 5.52
CA LYS A 18 8.10 12.17 5.40
C LYS A 18 7.74 12.82 4.06
N LEU A 19 7.74 12.05 2.97
CA LEU A 19 7.39 12.55 1.64
C LEU A 19 5.89 12.84 1.50
N GLY A 20 5.04 11.97 2.02
CA GLY A 20 3.59 12.11 1.89
C GLY A 20 2.94 13.01 2.92
N GLY A 21 3.56 13.22 4.08
CA GLY A 21 3.02 14.10 5.12
C GLY A 21 1.57 13.75 5.48
N ALA A 22 0.66 14.70 5.31
CA ALA A 22 -0.78 14.51 5.56
C ALA A 22 -1.48 13.57 4.57
N TRP A 23 -0.86 13.29 3.41
CA TRP A 23 -1.38 12.40 2.38
C TRP A 23 -0.76 10.99 2.44
N PHE A 24 0.09 10.71 3.43
CA PHE A 24 0.60 9.37 3.69
C PHE A 24 -0.34 8.58 4.58
N SER A 25 -0.56 7.31 4.26
CA SER A 25 -1.19 6.36 5.16
C SER A 25 -0.60 4.96 4.98
N ASP A 26 -0.52 4.21 6.08
CA ASP A 26 -0.08 2.81 6.18
C ASP A 26 -1.19 1.92 6.74
N SER A 27 -2.44 2.41 6.77
CA SER A 27 -3.58 1.74 7.41
C SER A 27 -4.26 0.68 6.53
N LEU A 28 -3.68 0.32 5.38
CA LEU A 28 -4.32 -0.64 4.47
C LEU A 28 -4.11 -2.08 4.97
N VAL A 29 -5.19 -2.68 5.46
CA VAL A 29 -5.18 -4.05 6.02
C VAL A 29 -5.58 -5.10 4.97
N SER A 30 -6.39 -4.73 3.97
CA SER A 30 -6.83 -5.62 2.89
C SER A 30 -6.99 -4.85 1.57
N VAL A 31 -6.95 -5.59 0.45
CA VAL A 31 -7.23 -5.07 -0.91
C VAL A 31 -8.58 -5.55 -1.46
N THR A 32 -9.47 -5.96 -0.56
CA THR A 32 -10.78 -6.52 -0.87
C THR A 32 -11.85 -5.82 -0.04
N GLY A 33 -13.06 -5.74 -0.58
CA GLY A 33 -14.18 -5.10 0.09
C GLY A 33 -14.25 -3.59 -0.12
N LYS A 34 -15.25 -2.96 0.49
CA LYS A 34 -15.54 -1.51 0.38
C LYS A 34 -14.55 -0.71 1.21
N GLU A 35 -14.16 -1.25 2.34
CA GLU A 35 -13.25 -0.69 3.34
C GLU A 35 -11.90 -0.36 2.73
N ALA A 36 -11.41 -1.21 1.81
CA ALA A 36 -10.17 -0.97 1.07
C ALA A 36 -10.27 0.28 0.18
N TYR A 37 -11.40 0.51 -0.49
CA TYR A 37 -11.61 1.71 -1.30
C TYR A 37 -11.81 2.96 -0.44
N GLU A 38 -12.47 2.83 0.71
CA GLU A 38 -12.63 3.93 1.67
C GLU A 38 -11.29 4.36 2.25
N ALA A 39 -10.40 3.41 2.56
CA ALA A 39 -9.04 3.69 3.05
C ALA A 39 -8.16 4.44 2.02
N LEU A 40 -8.47 4.37 0.73
CA LEU A 40 -7.75 5.11 -0.31
C LEU A 40 -8.19 6.57 -0.42
N GLN A 41 -9.36 6.95 0.13
CA GLN A 41 -9.86 8.31 -0.02
C GLN A 41 -8.96 9.31 0.72
N GLY A 42 -8.53 10.35 0.00
CA GLY A 42 -7.68 11.42 0.56
C GLY A 42 -6.21 11.02 0.76
N VAL A 43 -5.82 9.80 0.38
CA VAL A 43 -4.44 9.29 0.50
C VAL A 43 -3.73 9.34 -0.85
N TRP A 44 -2.51 9.89 -0.88
CA TRP A 44 -1.66 9.90 -2.08
C TRP A 44 -0.57 8.85 -2.01
N LEU A 45 -0.01 8.61 -0.82
CA LEU A 45 1.00 7.60 -0.58
C LEU A 45 0.43 6.56 0.38
N MET A 46 -0.02 5.44 -0.19
CA MET A 46 -0.47 4.27 0.57
C MET A 46 0.68 3.27 0.69
N GLU A 47 1.18 3.07 1.91
CA GLU A 47 2.10 1.98 2.20
C GLU A 47 1.32 0.69 2.51
N MET A 48 1.77 -0.42 1.93
CA MET A 48 1.33 -1.77 2.31
C MET A 48 2.49 -2.43 3.05
N ALA A 49 2.41 -2.45 4.38
CA ALA A 49 3.42 -3.11 5.21
C ALA A 49 3.36 -4.63 4.98
N GLU A 50 4.52 -5.23 4.75
CA GLU A 50 4.72 -6.66 4.53
C GLU A 50 3.94 -7.27 3.35
N LEU A 51 4.57 -7.31 2.18
CA LEU A 51 4.25 -8.30 1.13
C LEU A 51 4.75 -9.72 1.52
N ALA A 52 5.07 -9.95 2.80
CA ALA A 52 5.68 -11.18 3.26
C ALA A 52 4.66 -12.32 3.15
N ALA A 53 4.82 -13.12 2.10
CA ALA A 53 3.99 -14.26 1.73
C ALA A 53 2.68 -13.96 0.98
N THR A 54 2.61 -12.89 0.18
CA THR A 54 1.46 -12.75 -0.74
C THR A 54 1.51 -13.83 -1.80
N ARG A 55 0.59 -14.81 -1.70
CA ARG A 55 0.39 -15.84 -2.72
C ARG A 55 0.17 -15.15 -4.07
N LYS A 56 0.47 -15.81 -5.19
CA LYS A 56 0.26 -15.26 -6.54
C LYS A 56 -1.15 -14.66 -6.73
N ALA A 57 -2.15 -15.24 -6.06
CA ALA A 57 -3.52 -14.73 -6.01
C ALA A 57 -3.65 -13.33 -5.39
N GLU A 58 -2.91 -13.01 -4.34
CA GLU A 58 -2.93 -11.68 -3.69
C GLU A 58 -2.26 -10.62 -4.56
N VAL A 59 -1.18 -10.97 -5.27
CA VAL A 59 -0.53 -10.06 -6.22
C VAL A 59 -1.49 -9.69 -7.35
N GLU A 60 -2.22 -10.66 -7.91
CA GLU A 60 -3.22 -10.38 -8.95
C GLU A 60 -4.41 -9.58 -8.39
N ALA A 61 -4.84 -9.84 -7.16
CA ALA A 61 -5.87 -9.04 -6.49
C ALA A 61 -5.44 -7.58 -6.29
N ILE A 62 -4.20 -7.33 -5.85
CA ILE A 62 -3.63 -5.98 -5.71
C ILE A 62 -3.60 -5.27 -7.07
N LYS A 63 -3.10 -5.94 -8.12
CA LYS A 63 -3.06 -5.37 -9.47
C LYS A 63 -4.46 -4.97 -9.93
N HIS A 64 -5.42 -5.88 -9.79
CA HIS A 64 -6.81 -5.63 -10.17
C HIS A 64 -7.41 -4.48 -9.35
N PHE A 65 -7.16 -4.43 -8.05
CA PHE A 65 -7.65 -3.38 -7.16
C PHE A 65 -7.13 -1.99 -7.56
N ILE A 66 -5.83 -1.87 -7.87
CA ILE A 66 -5.22 -0.60 -8.30
C ILE A 66 -5.64 -0.21 -9.71
N SER A 67 -5.79 -1.18 -10.62
CA SER A 67 -6.12 -0.91 -12.03
C SER A 67 -7.61 -0.68 -12.28
N LYS A 68 -8.47 -1.02 -11.32
CA LYS A 68 -9.92 -0.90 -11.48
C LYS A 68 -10.30 0.57 -11.65
N GLN A 69 -10.69 0.92 -12.86
CA GLN A 69 -11.27 2.22 -13.17
C GLN A 69 -12.77 2.16 -12.86
N VAL A 70 -13.32 3.29 -12.39
CA VAL A 70 -14.75 3.46 -12.09
C VAL A 70 -15.53 3.60 -13.38
#